data_AF-A0A6M5FAA3-F1
#
_entry.id   AF-A0A6M5FAA3-F1
#
_cell.length_a   1.000
_cell.length_b   1.000
_cell.length_c   1.000
_cell.angle_alpha   90.00
_cell.angle_beta   90.00
_cell.angle_gamma   90.00
#
_symmetry.space_group_name_H-M   'P 1'
#
loop_
_entity.id
_entity.type
_entity.pdbx_description
1 polymer ?
#
loop_
_entity_poly.entity_id
_entity_poly.type
_entity_poly.pdbx_seq_one_letter_code
_entity_poly.pdbx_strand_id
1 'polypeptide(L)'
;MTASHPLIILRGNSGCGKTSTARLLQRQLGYGTMLRRLLDDFQGEQLIYYFDVSFEETVRRHATKPNAHEFGESEMRQWWKDQDVLDVPGEQRIGEKLAQAEIVDMIYRDVLALSEETISSASHM
;
A
#
# COMPACT_ATOMS: atom_id res chain seq x y z
N MET A 1 -4.28 6.15 27.57
CA MET A 1 -4.65 7.20 26.59
C MET A 1 -4.00 6.84 25.28
N THR A 2 -4.77 6.43 24.28
CA THR A 2 -4.23 6.16 22.95
C THR A 2 -3.92 7.52 22.30
N ALA A 3 -2.66 7.79 21.97
CA ALA A 3 -2.31 9.01 21.23
C ALA A 3 -3.18 9.06 19.96
N SER A 4 -3.91 10.16 19.73
CA SER A 4 -4.71 10.35 18.52
C SER A 4 -3.75 10.48 17.34
N HIS A 5 -3.88 9.59 16.36
CA HIS A 5 -3.13 9.70 15.11
C HIS A 5 -4.08 10.33 14.09
N PRO A 6 -3.82 11.57 13.62
CA PRO A 6 -4.69 12.21 12.65
C PRO A 6 -4.60 11.51 11.30
N LEU A 7 -5.74 11.37 10.60
CA LEU A 7 -5.76 11.03 9.18
C LEU A 7 -5.31 12.25 8.37
N ILE A 8 -4.23 12.11 7.62
CA ILE A 8 -3.66 13.18 6.78
C ILE A 8 -3.87 12.82 5.31
N ILE A 9 -4.59 13.66 4.57
CA ILE A 9 -4.85 13.47 3.13
C ILE A 9 -4.16 14.57 2.33
N LEU A 10 -3.27 14.20 1.40
CA LEU A 10 -2.60 15.12 0.46
C LEU A 10 -3.15 14.93 -0.97
N ARG A 11 -3.82 15.93 -1.54
CA ARG A 11 -4.43 15.89 -2.89
C ARG A 11 -4.00 17.09 -3.74
N GLY A 12 -4.01 16.94 -5.07
CA GLY A 12 -3.57 17.97 -6.02
C GLY A 12 -2.89 17.40 -7.26
N ASN A 13 -2.63 18.24 -8.26
CA ASN A 13 -2.07 17.85 -9.58
C ASN A 13 -0.65 17.28 -9.51
N SER A 14 -0.20 16.59 -10.57
CA SER A 14 1.18 16.07 -10.66
C SER A 14 2.21 17.21 -10.48
N GLY A 15 3.32 16.92 -9.80
CA GLY A 15 4.39 17.90 -9.54
C GLY A 15 4.17 18.86 -8.36
N CYS A 16 3.00 18.91 -7.71
CA CYS A 16 2.75 19.87 -6.60
C CYS A 16 3.40 19.52 -5.24
N GLY A 17 4.23 18.47 -5.17
CA GLY A 17 5.00 18.13 -3.96
C GLY A 17 4.37 17.10 -3.01
N LYS A 18 3.20 16.49 -3.33
CA LYS A 18 2.53 15.47 -2.48
C LYS A 18 3.48 14.35 -2.02
N THR A 19 4.17 13.71 -2.97
CA THR A 19 5.08 12.60 -2.69
C THR A 19 6.24 13.02 -1.81
N SER A 20 6.79 14.23 -2.04
CA SER A 20 7.87 14.78 -1.23
C SER A 20 7.41 15.03 0.22
N THR A 21 6.26 15.68 0.40
CA THR A 21 5.69 15.92 1.74
C THR A 21 5.32 14.61 2.45
N ALA A 22 4.67 13.67 1.75
CA ALA A 22 4.31 12.37 2.31
C ALA A 22 5.55 11.60 2.81
N ARG A 23 6.65 11.59 2.05
CA ARG A 23 7.91 10.96 2.45
C ARG A 23 8.52 11.60 3.71
N LEU A 24 8.49 12.92 3.82
CA LEU A 24 9.01 13.61 5.00
C LEU A 24 8.17 13.31 6.25
N LEU A 25 6.84 13.32 6.10
CA LEU A 25 5.92 12.94 7.19
C LEU A 25 6.09 11.47 7.59
N GLN A 26 6.21 10.56 6.63
CA GLN A 26 6.41 9.13 6.85
C GLN A 26 7.66 8.86 7.70
N ARG A 27 8.77 9.57 7.44
CA ARG A 27 10.01 9.45 8.24
C ARG A 27 9.86 9.94 9.68
N GLN A 28 9.02 10.95 9.91
CA GLN A 28 8.84 11.56 11.23
C GLN A 28 7.78 10.86 12.07
N LEU A 29 6.71 10.37 11.44
CA LEU A 29 5.52 9.88 12.13
C LEU A 29 5.32 8.36 12.02
N GLY A 30 5.93 7.71 11.04
CA GLY A 30 5.51 6.37 10.62
C GLY A 30 4.05 6.36 10.11
N TYR A 31 3.58 5.21 9.63
CA TYR A 31 2.22 5.08 9.09
C TYR A 31 1.51 3.80 9.49
N GLY A 32 2.22 2.73 9.90
CA GLY A 32 1.59 1.45 10.25
C GLY A 32 0.49 1.59 11.31
N THR A 33 0.73 2.33 12.39
CA THR A 33 -0.28 2.59 13.44
C THR A 33 -1.47 3.39 12.92
N MET A 34 -1.24 4.36 12.02
CA MET A 34 -2.31 5.17 11.42
C MET A 34 -3.17 4.33 10.46
N LEU A 35 -2.53 3.50 9.63
CA LEU A 35 -3.24 2.60 8.72
C LEU A 35 -4.07 1.56 9.47
N ARG A 36 -3.52 0.90 10.50
CA ARG A 36 -4.28 -0.06 11.32
C ARG A 36 -5.53 0.56 11.90
N ARG A 37 -5.44 1.76 12.47
CA ARG A 37 -6.62 2.45 13.00
C ARG A 37 -7.63 2.82 11.92
N LEU A 38 -7.14 3.27 10.75
CA LEU A 38 -8.04 3.55 9.64
C LEU A 38 -8.81 2.29 9.22
N LEU A 39 -8.15 1.14 9.22
CA LEU A 39 -8.79 -0.16 8.97
C LEU A 39 -9.78 -0.52 10.09
N ASP A 40 -9.41 -0.34 11.36
CA ASP A 40 -10.30 -0.62 12.50
C ASP A 40 -11.57 0.26 12.48
N ASP A 41 -11.44 1.53 12.06
CA ASP A 41 -12.53 2.50 12.05
C ASP A 41 -13.43 2.37 10.79
N PHE A 42 -12.92 1.81 9.69
CA PHE A 42 -13.63 1.72 8.42
C PHE A 42 -14.72 0.63 8.40
N GLN A 43 -15.98 1.04 8.27
CA GLN A 43 -17.18 0.17 8.35
C GLN A 43 -17.58 -0.48 7.01
N GLY A 44 -16.63 -0.72 6.11
CA GLY A 44 -16.88 -1.35 4.81
C GLY A 44 -15.88 -2.44 4.49
N GLU A 45 -16.07 -3.10 3.35
CA GLU A 45 -15.18 -4.16 2.89
C GLU A 45 -13.76 -3.65 2.63
N GLN A 46 -12.77 -4.44 3.04
CA GLN A 46 -11.37 -4.06 3.04
C GLN A 46 -10.58 -5.04 2.17
N LEU A 47 -9.97 -4.52 1.11
CA LEU A 47 -8.98 -5.26 0.32
C LEU A 47 -7.61 -4.65 0.59
N ILE A 48 -6.73 -5.44 1.19
CA ILE A 48 -5.43 -4.99 1.69
C ILE A 48 -4.36 -5.81 0.99
N TYR A 49 -3.47 -5.14 0.26
CA TYR A 49 -2.41 -5.80 -0.50
C TYR A 49 -1.04 -5.23 -0.16
N TYR A 50 -0.08 -6.12 0.09
CA TYR A 50 1.33 -5.80 0.29
C TYR A 50 2.17 -6.36 -0.86
N PHE A 51 2.96 -5.52 -1.53
CA PHE A 51 3.91 -5.96 -2.54
C PHE A 51 5.16 -6.52 -1.87
N ASP A 52 5.23 -7.85 -1.76
CA ASP A 52 6.36 -8.58 -1.20
C ASP A 52 7.42 -8.79 -2.27
N VAL A 53 8.23 -7.74 -2.47
CA VAL A 53 9.29 -7.68 -3.48
C VAL A 53 10.63 -7.59 -2.77
N SER A 54 11.58 -8.43 -3.18
CA SER A 54 12.92 -8.42 -2.63
C SER A 54 13.59 -7.07 -2.83
N PHE A 55 14.57 -6.75 -1.99
CA PHE A 55 15.33 -5.52 -2.15
C PHE A 55 16.09 -5.52 -3.49
N GLU A 56 16.69 -6.66 -3.84
CA GLU A 56 17.44 -6.87 -5.06
C GLU A 56 16.56 -6.60 -6.28
N GLU A 57 15.35 -7.14 -6.30
CA GLU A 57 14.38 -6.88 -7.37
C GLU A 57 13.92 -5.42 -7.38
N THR A 58 13.74 -4.81 -6.21
CA THR A 58 13.38 -3.39 -6.10
C THR A 58 14.46 -2.49 -6.72
N VAL A 59 15.74 -2.77 -6.44
CA VAL A 59 16.90 -2.07 -7.04
C VAL A 59 16.95 -2.32 -8.55
N ARG A 60 16.79 -3.57 -8.99
CA ARG A 60 16.77 -3.92 -10.42
C ARG A 60 15.68 -3.16 -11.18
N ARG A 61 14.47 -3.07 -10.63
CA ARG A 61 13.34 -2.31 -11.22
C ARG A 61 13.56 -0.80 -11.19
N HIS A 62 14.23 -0.27 -10.17
CA HIS A 62 14.53 1.17 -10.09
C HIS A 62 15.53 1.58 -11.18
N ALA A 63 16.53 0.74 -11.46
CA ALA A 63 17.54 0.99 -12.48
C ALA A 63 16.97 1.22 -13.90
N THR A 64 15.75 0.73 -14.18
CA THR A 64 15.09 0.92 -15.47
C THR A 64 14.24 2.21 -15.55
N LYS A 65 14.12 2.98 -14.47
CA LYS A 65 13.29 4.19 -14.43
C LYS A 65 14.04 5.42 -14.94
N PRO A 66 13.37 6.39 -15.59
CA PRO A 66 14.01 7.62 -16.05
C PRO A 66 14.72 8.40 -14.93
N ASN A 67 14.22 8.30 -13.69
CA ASN A 67 14.75 8.98 -12.52
C ASN A 67 15.72 8.10 -11.69
N ALA A 68 16.24 7.01 -12.26
CA ALA A 68 17.19 6.12 -11.57
C ALA A 68 18.45 6.83 -11.05
N HIS A 69 18.81 7.94 -11.68
CA HIS A 69 19.98 8.75 -11.34
C HIS A 69 19.77 9.69 -10.13
N GLU A 70 18.54 9.83 -9.63
CA GLU A 70 18.23 10.72 -8.49
C GLU A 70 18.69 10.15 -7.15
N PHE A 71 18.79 8.83 -7.03
CA PHE A 71 19.18 8.12 -5.81
C PHE A 71 19.58 6.67 -6.14
N GLY A 72 20.54 6.12 -5.40
CA GLY A 72 21.11 4.80 -5.62
C GLY A 72 20.66 3.73 -4.62
N GLU A 73 21.31 2.58 -4.72
CA GLU A 73 21.09 1.42 -3.85
C GLU A 73 21.26 1.77 -2.36
N SER A 74 22.28 2.54 -2.01
CA SER A 74 22.58 2.94 -0.62
C SER A 74 21.42 3.70 0.02
N GLU A 75 20.82 4.65 -0.69
CA GLU A 75 19.64 5.38 -0.20
C GLU A 75 18.41 4.48 -0.15
N MET A 76 18.20 3.66 -1.18
CA MET A 76 17.10 2.69 -1.18
C MET A 76 17.18 1.73 0.01
N ARG A 77 18.38 1.28 0.40
CA ARG A 77 18.62 0.41 1.56
C ARG A 77 18.19 1.07 2.86
N GLN A 78 18.36 2.38 3.00
CA GLN A 78 17.93 3.14 4.17
C GLN A 78 16.39 3.29 4.24
N TRP A 79 15.70 3.24 3.11
CA TRP A 79 14.24 3.35 3.05
C TRP A 79 13.55 1.98 3.06
N TRP A 80 14.27 0.95 2.66
CA TRP A 80 13.76 -0.40 2.60
C TRP A 80 13.59 -0.95 4.01
N LYS A 81 12.39 -1.47 4.25
CA LYS A 81 12.04 -2.19 5.47
C LYS A 81 11.61 -3.58 5.07
N ASP A 82 12.33 -4.56 5.59
CA ASP A 82 11.99 -5.96 5.36
C ASP A 82 10.63 -6.28 5.99
N GLN A 83 9.81 -7.03 5.27
CA GLN A 83 8.51 -7.51 5.76
C GLN A 83 7.66 -6.38 6.39
N ASP A 84 7.50 -5.26 5.68
CA ASP A 84 6.71 -4.11 6.17
C ASP A 84 5.20 -4.34 6.07
N VAL A 85 4.76 -5.51 6.50
CA VAL A 85 3.35 -5.91 6.58
C VAL A 85 2.64 -5.14 7.69
N LEU A 86 1.34 -4.89 7.49
CA LEU A 86 0.50 -4.31 8.54
C LEU A 86 0.14 -5.33 9.61
N ASP A 87 0.19 -6.63 9.29
CA ASP A 87 -0.20 -7.72 10.20
C ASP A 87 -1.66 -7.59 10.62
N VAL A 88 -2.53 -7.46 9.61
CA VAL A 88 -3.97 -7.28 9.76
C VAL A 88 -4.71 -8.41 9.03
N PRO A 89 -5.91 -8.81 9.50
CA PRO A 89 -6.70 -9.82 8.83
C PRO A 89 -6.97 -9.46 7.36
N GLY A 90 -6.82 -10.43 6.46
CA GLY A 90 -7.09 -10.24 5.03
C GLY A 90 -5.98 -9.54 4.24
N GLU A 91 -4.85 -9.17 4.85
CA GLU A 91 -3.69 -8.67 4.11
C GLU A 91 -3.11 -9.74 3.18
N GLN A 92 -3.21 -9.52 1.87
CA GLN A 92 -2.68 -10.41 0.84
C GLN A 92 -1.31 -9.95 0.36
N ARG A 93 -0.43 -10.91 0.05
CA ARG A 93 0.92 -10.62 -0.48
C ARG A 93 0.96 -10.80 -1.99
N ILE A 94 1.42 -9.77 -2.68
CA ILE A 94 1.69 -9.77 -4.12
C ILE A 94 3.19 -9.99 -4.31
N GLY A 95 3.55 -11.21 -4.73
CA GLY A 95 4.94 -11.57 -4.97
C GLY A 95 5.51 -10.94 -6.25
N GLU A 96 6.83 -10.77 -6.27
CA GLU A 96 7.55 -10.13 -7.38
C GLU A 96 7.43 -10.82 -8.75
N LYS A 97 7.04 -12.09 -8.80
CA LYS A 97 6.91 -12.88 -10.04
C LYS A 97 5.62 -12.62 -10.82
N LEU A 98 4.62 -11.99 -10.18
CA LEU A 98 3.35 -11.69 -10.84
C LEU A 98 3.54 -10.53 -11.83
N ALA A 99 3.06 -10.72 -13.05
CA ALA A 99 2.99 -9.67 -14.04
C ALA A 99 1.90 -8.65 -13.65
N GLN A 100 2.05 -7.42 -14.13
CA GLN A 100 1.11 -6.34 -13.82
C GLN A 100 -0.34 -6.69 -14.21
N ALA A 101 -0.54 -7.35 -15.35
CA ALA A 101 -1.87 -7.77 -15.80
C ALA A 101 -2.51 -8.77 -14.82
N GLU A 102 -1.73 -9.74 -14.33
CA GLU A 102 -2.21 -10.74 -13.36
C GLU A 102 -2.60 -10.10 -12.02
N ILE A 103 -1.83 -9.10 -11.57
CA ILE A 103 -2.14 -8.33 -10.36
C ILE A 103 -3.45 -7.56 -10.52
N VAL A 104 -3.65 -6.92 -11.68
CA VAL A 104 -4.89 -6.19 -11.98
C VAL A 104 -6.08 -7.14 -12.03
N ASP A 105 -5.95 -8.29 -12.70
CA ASP A 105 -7.01 -9.29 -12.79
C ASP A 105 -7.37 -9.91 -11.44
N MET A 106 -6.39 -10.07 -10.55
CA MET A 106 -6.60 -10.51 -9.17
C MET A 106 -7.43 -9.48 -8.40
N ILE A 107 -6.99 -8.22 -8.37
CA ILE A 107 -7.71 -7.15 -7.64
C ILE A 107 -9.13 -6.96 -8.19
N TYR A 108 -9.32 -7.07 -9.51
CA TYR A 108 -10.64 -6.95 -10.13
C TYR A 108 -11.58 -8.07 -9.68
N ARG A 109 -11.09 -9.32 -9.62
CA ARG A 109 -11.86 -10.46 -9.13
C ARG A 109 -12.26 -10.30 -7.67
N ASP A 110 -11.33 -9.87 -6.82
CA ASP A 110 -11.59 -9.65 -5.40
C ASP A 110 -12.66 -8.56 -5.19
N VAL A 111 -12.62 -7.48 -5.98
CA VAL A 111 -13.66 -6.43 -5.95
C VAL A 111 -15.03 -6.96 -6.37
N LEU A 112 -15.09 -7.80 -7.41
CA LEU A 112 -16.35 -8.40 -7.86
C LEU A 112 -16.94 -9.35 -6.81
N ALA A 113 -16.10 -10.16 -6.15
CA ALA A 113 -16.53 -11.08 -5.10
C ALA A 113 -17.22 -10.34 -3.94
N LEU A 114 -16.69 -9.19 -3.51
CA LEU A 114 -17.32 -8.35 -2.47
C LEU A 114 -18.71 -7.84 -2.89
N SER A 115 -18.89 -7.54 -4.18
CA SER A 115 -20.17 -7.05 -4.70
C SER A 115 -21.25 -8.16 -4.74
N GLU A 116 -20.84 -9.41 -4.98
CA GLU A 116 -21.74 -10.57 -5.03
C GLU A 116 -22.19 -11.00 -3.62
N GLU A 117 -21.28 -10.98 -2.64
CA GLU A 117 -21.60 -11.26 -1.23
C GLU A 117 -22.57 -10.24 -0.62
N THR A 118 -22.45 -8.97 -1.03
CA THR A 118 -23.38 -7.90 -0.62
C THR A 118 -24.80 -8.17 -1.14
N ILE A 119 -24.95 -8.68 -2.36
CA ILE A 119 -26.26 -8.98 -2.97
C ILE A 119 -26.90 -10.23 -2.35
N SER A 120 -26.10 -11.26 -2.05
CA SER A 120 -26.59 -12.49 -1.43
C SER A 120 -27.06 -12.28 0.02
N SER A 121 -26.31 -11.49 0.81
CA SER A 121 -26.68 -11.16 2.20
C SER A 121 -27.93 -10.28 2.31
N ALA A 122 -28.13 -9.35 1.37
CA ALA A 122 -29.33 -8.51 1.32
C ALA A 122 -30.60 -9.27 0.86
N SER A 123 -30.46 -10.43 0.19
CA SER A 123 -31.59 -11.22 -0.32
C SER A 123 -32.16 -12.21 0.72
N HIS A 124 -31.52 -12.35 1.89
CA HIS A 124 -31.93 -13.25 2.97
C HIS A 124 -32.43 -12.52 4.23
N MET A 125 -32.66 -11.19 4.16
CA MET A 125 -33.40 -10.40 5.15
C MET A 125 -34.79 -10.05 4.64
#